data_AF-A0A2X1KA90-F1
#
_entry.id   AF-A0A2X1KA90-F1
#
_cell.length_a   1.000
_cell.length_b   1.000
_cell.length_c   1.000
_cell.angle_alpha   90.00
_cell.angle_beta   90.00
_cell.angle_gamma   90.00
#
_symmetry.space_group_name_H-M   'P 1'
#
loop_
_entity.id
_entity.type
_entity.pdbx_description
1 polymer ?
#
loop_
_entity_poly.entity_id
_entity_poly.type
_entity_poly.pdbx_seq_one_letter_code
_entity_poly.pdbx_strand_id
1 'polypeptide(L)'
;MQTLLDGVRARLPLAADAEITMEANPGTVEADRFVDYQRAGVNRISIGVQSFSEEKLKRLGRIHGPQEAKRAAKLASGLGLRSFNLDLMHGLPDQSLEEALGDLRQAIELNPPHLSWYQLTIEPNTLFGSRPPVLPDDDALWDIFEQGHQLLTAAGYQQYETSAYAKPSYQCQHNLNYWRFGDYIGIGCGAHGKVTFPDGRILRTTKTRHPRGFMQGRYLESQRDVEAADKPFEFFMNRFRLLEAAPRAEFSAYTGLCEDVIRPQLDEAIAQGYLTECADYWQITEHGKLFLNSLLELFLAE
;
A
#
# COMPACT_ATOMS: atom_id res chain seq x y z
N MET A 1 -1.97 -2.39 23.36
CA MET A 1 -2.34 -3.29 22.26
C MET A 1 -3.36 -4.33 22.69
N GLN A 2 -3.05 -5.18 23.70
CA GLN A 2 -3.97 -6.23 24.20
C GLN A 2 -5.42 -5.75 24.38
N THR A 3 -5.64 -4.70 25.18
CA THR A 3 -6.98 -4.13 25.42
C THR A 3 -7.73 -3.72 24.15
N LEU A 4 -7.01 -3.22 23.14
CA LEU A 4 -7.63 -2.82 21.87
C LEU A 4 -8.11 -4.05 21.10
N LEU A 5 -7.24 -5.06 20.93
CA LEU A 5 -7.56 -6.29 20.19
C LEU A 5 -8.65 -7.11 20.89
N ASP A 6 -8.64 -7.18 22.23
CA ASP A 6 -9.72 -7.82 22.99
C ASP A 6 -11.03 -7.06 22.85
N GLY A 7 -10.97 -5.72 22.84
CA GLY A 7 -12.13 -4.87 22.58
C GLY A 7 -12.76 -5.11 21.20
N VAL A 8 -11.94 -5.36 20.18
CA VAL A 8 -12.39 -5.73 18.82
C VAL A 8 -13.01 -7.13 18.83
N ARG A 9 -12.32 -8.14 19.38
CA ARG A 9 -12.81 -9.54 19.48
C ARG A 9 -14.13 -9.65 20.23
N ALA A 10 -14.34 -8.80 21.24
CA ALA A 10 -15.58 -8.79 22.02
C ALA A 10 -16.78 -8.18 21.26
N ARG A 11 -16.55 -7.46 20.14
CA ARG A 11 -17.59 -6.73 19.41
C ARG A 11 -17.85 -7.28 18.01
N LEU A 12 -16.85 -7.92 17.40
CA LEU A 12 -16.92 -8.39 16.02
C LEU A 12 -16.52 -9.86 15.94
N PRO A 13 -17.26 -10.68 15.18
CA PRO A 13 -16.79 -12.00 14.81
C PRO A 13 -15.60 -11.85 13.86
N LEU A 14 -14.43 -12.30 14.27
CA LEU A 14 -13.23 -12.32 13.44
C LEU A 14 -13.03 -13.70 12.84
N ALA A 15 -12.60 -13.76 11.58
CA ALA A 15 -12.12 -15.00 10.98
C ALA A 15 -10.95 -15.56 11.79
N ALA A 16 -10.88 -16.89 11.92
CA ALA A 16 -9.85 -17.55 12.71
C ALA A 16 -8.44 -17.27 12.19
N ASP A 17 -8.31 -17.02 10.89
CA ASP A 17 -7.09 -16.74 10.16
C ASP A 17 -6.93 -15.26 9.79
N ALA A 18 -7.69 -14.35 10.42
CA ALA A 18 -7.64 -12.92 10.15
C ALA A 18 -6.20 -12.37 10.27
N GLU A 19 -5.79 -11.59 9.28
CA GLU A 19 -4.53 -10.84 9.35
C GLU A 19 -4.69 -9.68 10.34
N ILE A 20 -3.77 -9.60 11.31
CA ILE A 20 -3.68 -8.52 12.29
C ILE A 20 -2.31 -7.87 12.08
N THR A 21 -2.31 -6.80 11.29
CA THR A 21 -1.11 -6.08 10.86
C THR A 21 -0.85 -4.87 11.75
N MET A 22 0.42 -4.59 12.03
CA MET A 22 0.88 -3.38 12.71
C MET A 22 2.08 -2.78 11.97
N GLU A 23 2.11 -1.46 11.82
CA GLU A 23 3.31 -0.73 11.36
C GLU A 23 4.23 -0.43 12.54
N ALA A 24 5.54 -0.45 12.30
CA ALA A 24 6.54 -0.17 13.31
C ALA A 24 7.75 0.58 12.75
N ASN A 25 8.31 1.47 13.57
CA ASN A 25 9.55 2.19 13.27
C ASN A 25 10.76 1.49 13.92
N PRO A 26 11.85 1.23 13.17
CA PRO A 26 12.98 0.43 13.68
C PRO A 26 13.66 0.98 14.94
N GLY A 27 13.80 2.31 15.04
CA GLY A 27 14.53 2.96 16.12
C GLY A 27 13.69 3.29 17.36
N THR A 28 12.48 2.74 17.48
CA THR A 28 11.55 3.08 18.56
C THR A 28 11.35 1.93 19.53
N VAL A 29 10.69 2.25 20.65
CA VAL A 29 10.20 1.29 21.67
C VAL A 29 9.30 0.20 21.05
N GLU A 30 8.81 0.38 19.83
CA GLU A 30 7.96 -0.59 19.14
C GLU A 30 8.72 -1.88 18.81
N ALA A 31 9.96 -1.79 18.30
CA ALA A 31 10.76 -2.97 17.92
C ALA A 31 11.05 -3.87 19.13
N ASP A 32 11.36 -3.26 20.27
CA ASP A 32 11.64 -3.98 21.52
C ASP A 32 10.39 -4.65 22.11
N ARG A 33 9.20 -4.30 21.62
CA ARG A 33 7.90 -4.83 22.04
C ARG A 33 7.26 -5.80 21.05
N PHE A 34 7.96 -6.21 19.99
CA PHE A 34 7.39 -7.12 18.99
C PHE A 34 6.85 -8.44 19.60
N VAL A 35 7.55 -8.99 20.58
CA VAL A 35 7.09 -10.19 21.32
C VAL A 35 5.74 -9.93 22.00
N ASP A 36 5.57 -8.77 22.64
CA ASP A 36 4.33 -8.43 23.34
C ASP A 36 3.19 -8.09 22.38
N TYR A 37 3.49 -7.51 21.22
CA TYR A 37 2.50 -7.32 20.16
C TYR A 37 2.04 -8.65 19.57
N GLN A 38 2.96 -9.60 19.34
CA GLN A 38 2.60 -10.95 18.93
C GLN A 38 1.74 -11.65 19.97
N ARG A 39 2.09 -11.56 21.26
CA ARG A 39 1.28 -12.11 22.36
C ARG A 39 -0.13 -11.50 22.40
N ALA A 40 -0.28 -10.23 22.06
CA ALA A 40 -1.59 -9.59 21.94
C ALA A 40 -2.42 -10.10 20.75
N GLY A 41 -1.77 -10.72 19.77
CA GLY A 41 -2.36 -11.34 18.59
C GLY A 41 -1.99 -10.67 17.26
N VAL A 42 -1.05 -9.72 17.24
CA VAL A 42 -0.48 -9.22 15.99
C VAL A 42 0.25 -10.37 15.30
N ASN A 43 -0.10 -10.65 14.05
CA ASN A 43 0.51 -11.74 13.29
C ASN A 43 1.24 -11.25 12.02
N ARG A 44 1.21 -9.96 11.72
CA ARG A 44 2.03 -9.33 10.68
C ARG A 44 2.59 -7.98 11.14
N ILE A 45 3.86 -7.71 10.83
CA ILE A 45 4.50 -6.42 11.14
C ILE A 45 5.09 -5.80 9.87
N SER A 46 4.81 -4.52 9.62
CA SER A 46 5.45 -3.71 8.57
C SER A 46 6.48 -2.78 9.17
N ILE A 47 7.74 -2.86 8.73
CA ILE A 47 8.85 -2.11 9.31
C ILE A 47 9.29 -1.03 8.32
N GLY A 48 9.15 0.23 8.75
CA GLY A 48 9.50 1.40 7.95
C GLY A 48 11.00 1.67 7.83
N VAL A 49 11.75 0.82 7.10
CA VAL A 49 13.21 0.92 6.96
C VAL A 49 13.65 2.13 6.14
N GLN A 50 13.02 2.35 4.99
CA GLN A 50 13.28 3.35 3.96
C GLN A 50 14.61 3.19 3.22
N SER A 51 15.74 3.11 3.93
CA SER A 51 17.07 2.89 3.36
C SER A 51 18.00 2.27 4.41
N PHE A 52 19.03 1.56 3.98
CA PHE A 52 20.14 1.09 4.81
C PHE A 52 21.37 2.01 4.74
N SER A 53 21.25 3.17 4.07
CA SER A 53 22.25 4.24 4.11
C SER A 53 21.95 5.24 5.23
N GLU A 54 22.90 5.43 6.14
CA GLU A 54 22.78 6.41 7.22
C GLU A 54 22.63 7.85 6.67
N GLU A 55 23.30 8.17 5.57
CA GLU A 55 23.17 9.48 4.93
C GLU A 55 21.76 9.71 4.39
N LYS A 56 21.20 8.72 3.67
CA LYS A 56 19.86 8.82 3.10
C LYS A 56 18.79 8.91 4.20
N LEU A 57 18.94 8.14 5.29
CA LEU A 57 18.07 8.20 6.46
C LEU A 57 18.08 9.59 7.12
N LYS A 58 19.27 10.21 7.29
CA LYS A 58 19.39 11.58 7.81
C LYS A 58 18.69 12.60 6.91
N ARG A 59 18.86 12.49 5.58
CA ARG A 59 18.17 13.34 4.60
C ARG A 59 16.65 13.20 4.66
N LEU A 60 16.15 11.99 4.92
CA LEU A 60 14.72 11.70 5.13
C LEU A 60 14.20 12.12 6.51
N GLY A 61 15.06 12.68 7.39
CA GLY A 61 14.68 13.05 8.75
C GLY A 61 14.36 11.86 9.66
N ARG A 62 14.87 10.67 9.32
CA ARG A 62 14.67 9.47 10.14
C ARG A 62 15.58 9.50 11.37
N ILE A 63 15.01 9.10 12.50
CA ILE A 63 15.70 9.07 13.80
C ILE A 63 16.36 7.72 14.09
N HIS A 64 16.22 6.74 13.19
CA HIS A 64 16.86 5.42 13.27
C HIS A 64 18.02 5.32 12.28
N GLY A 65 18.99 4.46 12.59
CA GLY A 65 20.07 4.11 11.69
C GLY A 65 19.88 2.74 11.03
N PRO A 66 20.83 2.33 10.18
CA PRO A 66 20.75 1.06 9.47
C PRO A 66 20.90 -0.15 10.40
N GLN A 67 21.59 -0.02 11.53
CA GLN A 67 21.74 -1.12 12.49
C GLN A 67 20.43 -1.41 13.22
N GLU A 68 19.68 -0.38 13.59
CA GLU A 68 18.34 -0.53 14.17
C GLU A 68 17.39 -1.19 13.17
N ALA A 69 17.44 -0.81 11.89
CA ALA A 69 16.67 -1.46 10.82
C ALA A 69 16.99 -2.95 10.70
N LYS A 70 18.27 -3.33 10.62
CA LYS A 70 18.71 -4.73 10.57
C LYS A 70 18.31 -5.51 11.82
N ARG A 71 18.41 -4.88 13.01
CA ARG A 71 17.98 -5.49 14.28
C ARG A 71 16.49 -5.75 14.30
N ALA A 72 15.66 -4.76 13.93
CA ALA A 72 14.22 -4.91 13.88
C ALA A 72 13.78 -6.01 12.91
N ALA A 73 14.40 -6.11 11.73
CA ALA A 73 14.14 -7.17 10.78
C ALA A 73 14.50 -8.57 11.35
N LYS A 74 15.68 -8.71 11.99
CA LYS A 74 16.10 -9.96 12.63
C LYS A 74 15.17 -10.36 13.78
N LEU A 75 14.71 -9.39 14.57
CA LEU A 75 13.73 -9.61 15.63
C LEU A 75 12.41 -10.13 15.05
N ALA A 76 11.86 -9.46 14.04
CA ALA A 76 10.61 -9.89 13.39
C ALA A 76 10.74 -11.29 12.77
N SER A 77 11.86 -11.58 12.13
CA SER A 77 12.16 -12.91 11.55
C SER A 77 12.25 -14.02 12.61
N GLY A 78 12.74 -13.70 13.81
CA GLY A 78 12.80 -14.64 14.94
C GLY A 78 11.47 -14.92 15.64
N LEU A 79 10.39 -14.22 15.28
CA LEU A 79 9.06 -14.42 15.83
C LEU A 79 8.23 -15.35 14.96
N GLY A 80 7.31 -16.11 15.58
CA GLY A 80 6.30 -16.89 14.87
C GLY A 80 5.19 -16.05 14.22
N LEU A 81 5.53 -14.93 13.58
CA LEU A 81 4.57 -14.11 12.83
C LEU A 81 4.14 -14.85 11.56
N ARG A 82 2.92 -14.60 11.10
CA ARG A 82 2.47 -15.07 9.77
C ARG A 82 3.30 -14.44 8.66
N SER A 83 3.67 -13.16 8.81
CA SER A 83 4.50 -12.45 7.83
C SER A 83 5.18 -11.24 8.48
N PHE A 84 6.20 -10.68 7.82
CA PHE A 84 6.67 -9.33 8.09
C PHE A 84 7.13 -8.66 6.81
N ASN A 85 7.13 -7.34 6.82
CA ASN A 85 7.48 -6.51 5.68
C ASN A 85 8.60 -5.52 6.03
N LEU A 86 9.45 -5.22 5.04
CA LEU A 86 10.33 -4.06 5.09
C LEU A 86 9.89 -3.06 4.01
N ASP A 87 9.60 -1.83 4.41
CA ASP A 87 9.28 -0.72 3.51
C ASP A 87 10.58 -0.01 3.10
N LEU A 88 10.84 0.11 1.81
CA LEU A 88 12.04 0.71 1.22
C LEU A 88 11.66 1.76 0.18
N MET A 89 12.48 2.79 0.10
CA MET A 89 12.31 3.89 -0.85
C MET A 89 13.46 3.92 -1.86
N HIS A 90 13.14 4.19 -3.12
CA HIS A 90 14.12 4.54 -4.15
C HIS A 90 13.83 5.93 -4.74
N GLY A 91 14.74 6.43 -5.56
CA GLY A 91 14.64 7.80 -6.08
C GLY A 91 14.89 8.86 -5.00
N LEU A 92 15.70 8.53 -3.99
CA LEU A 92 16.04 9.47 -2.91
C LEU A 92 16.99 10.58 -3.42
N PRO A 93 17.06 11.73 -2.74
CA PRO A 93 17.98 12.81 -3.12
C PRO A 93 19.43 12.33 -3.20
N ASP A 94 20.09 12.66 -4.32
CA ASP A 94 21.45 12.26 -4.68
C ASP A 94 21.68 10.73 -4.63
N GLN A 95 20.63 9.90 -4.77
CA GLN A 95 20.77 8.44 -4.74
C GLN A 95 21.23 7.93 -6.11
N SER A 96 22.38 7.28 -6.12
CA SER A 96 22.87 6.56 -7.30
C SER A 96 22.17 5.21 -7.47
N LEU A 97 22.22 4.67 -8.68
CA LEU A 97 21.74 3.32 -8.99
C LEU A 97 22.33 2.28 -8.03
N GLU A 98 23.64 2.29 -7.80
CA GLU A 98 24.31 1.31 -6.96
C GLU A 98 23.90 1.42 -5.48
N GLU A 99 23.61 2.63 -4.98
CA GLU A 99 23.05 2.80 -3.63
C GLU A 99 21.63 2.25 -3.52
N ALA A 100 20.76 2.52 -4.51
CA ALA A 100 19.40 1.99 -4.53
C ALA A 100 19.38 0.45 -4.60
N LEU A 101 20.21 -0.14 -5.46
CA LEU A 101 20.37 -1.59 -5.53
C LEU A 101 21.03 -2.15 -4.26
N GLY A 102 21.95 -1.42 -3.64
CA GLY A 102 22.55 -1.77 -2.35
C GLY A 102 21.52 -1.93 -1.23
N ASP A 103 20.54 -1.02 -1.16
CA ASP A 103 19.43 -1.11 -0.20
C ASP A 103 18.58 -2.38 -0.44
N LEU A 104 18.27 -2.69 -1.70
CA LEU A 104 17.54 -3.92 -2.06
C LEU A 104 18.32 -5.19 -1.72
N ARG A 105 19.61 -5.25 -2.08
CA ARG A 105 20.46 -6.42 -1.77
C ARG A 105 20.51 -6.67 -0.27
N GLN A 106 20.61 -5.62 0.54
CA GLN A 106 20.58 -5.74 1.99
C GLN A 106 19.22 -6.24 2.51
N ALA A 107 18.11 -5.77 1.95
CA ALA A 107 16.78 -6.24 2.31
C ALA A 107 16.58 -7.72 1.96
N ILE A 108 17.04 -8.13 0.78
CA ILE A 108 16.99 -9.52 0.30
C ILE A 108 17.79 -10.44 1.25
N GLU A 109 18.95 -10.01 1.73
CA GLU A 109 19.75 -10.76 2.71
C GLU A 109 19.00 -10.96 4.05
N LEU A 110 18.21 -9.97 4.47
CA LEU A 110 17.34 -10.09 5.66
C LEU A 110 16.12 -10.99 5.40
N ASN A 111 15.88 -11.35 4.14
CA ASN A 111 14.96 -12.38 3.68
C ASN A 111 13.51 -12.24 4.16
N PRO A 112 12.90 -11.04 4.21
CA PRO A 112 11.52 -10.88 4.62
C PRO A 112 10.56 -11.67 3.70
N PRO A 113 9.39 -12.09 4.20
CA PRO A 113 8.37 -12.67 3.33
C PRO A 113 7.75 -11.66 2.37
N HIS A 114 7.79 -10.37 2.71
CA HIS A 114 7.17 -9.27 1.96
C HIS A 114 8.09 -8.04 1.94
N LEU A 115 8.05 -7.28 0.85
CA LEU A 115 8.75 -6.02 0.64
C LEU A 115 7.80 -5.00 0.02
N SER A 116 7.75 -3.80 0.58
CA SER A 116 7.22 -2.63 -0.14
C SER A 116 8.43 -1.86 -0.66
N TRP A 117 8.47 -1.61 -1.96
CA TRP A 117 9.53 -0.87 -2.61
C TRP A 117 8.91 0.16 -3.54
N TYR A 118 9.05 1.43 -3.18
CA TYR A 118 8.35 2.52 -3.85
C TYR A 118 9.26 3.73 -4.08
N GLN A 119 8.93 4.50 -5.11
CA GLN A 119 9.61 5.76 -5.41
C GLN A 119 9.25 6.82 -4.37
N LEU A 120 10.20 7.68 -4.01
CA LEU A 120 9.92 8.89 -3.25
C LEU A 120 9.04 9.84 -4.08
N THR A 121 7.83 10.09 -3.58
CA THR A 121 6.93 11.14 -4.08
C THR A 121 6.94 12.33 -3.12
N ILE A 122 6.98 13.56 -3.67
CA ILE A 122 7.01 14.79 -2.88
C ILE A 122 5.59 15.26 -2.60
N GLU A 123 5.18 15.16 -1.34
CA GLU A 123 3.84 15.55 -0.90
C GLU A 123 3.80 17.04 -0.46
N PRO A 124 2.80 17.84 -0.89
CA PRO A 124 2.73 19.29 -0.62
C PRO A 124 2.81 19.69 0.85
N ASN A 125 2.36 18.82 1.76
CA ASN A 125 2.28 19.09 3.20
C ASN A 125 3.47 18.49 3.99
N THR A 126 4.62 18.35 3.35
CA THR A 126 5.83 17.77 3.97
C THR A 126 6.99 18.76 3.95
N LEU A 127 8.06 18.45 4.71
CA LEU A 127 9.30 19.23 4.66
C LEU A 127 9.83 19.35 3.23
N PHE A 128 9.80 18.25 2.46
CA PHE A 128 10.17 18.26 1.06
C PHE A 128 9.19 19.02 0.17
N GLY A 129 7.89 19.01 0.46
CA GLY A 129 6.93 19.88 -0.24
C GLY A 129 7.28 21.36 -0.08
N SER A 130 7.73 21.78 1.11
CA SER A 130 8.15 23.16 1.36
C SER A 130 9.55 23.51 0.84
N ARG A 131 10.44 22.52 0.70
CA ARG A 131 11.82 22.67 0.23
C ARG A 131 12.17 21.46 -0.63
N PRO A 132 11.76 21.44 -1.90
CA PRO A 132 11.91 20.28 -2.76
C PRO A 132 13.39 20.01 -3.02
N PRO A 133 13.89 18.79 -2.74
CA PRO A 133 15.21 18.38 -3.16
C PRO A 133 15.24 18.15 -4.69
N VAL A 134 16.44 18.12 -5.26
CA VAL A 134 16.63 17.57 -6.61
C VAL A 134 16.50 16.06 -6.52
N LEU A 135 15.59 15.49 -7.32
CA LEU A 135 15.40 14.05 -7.45
C LEU A 135 16.11 13.54 -8.71
N PRO A 136 16.41 12.24 -8.81
CA PRO A 136 16.86 11.64 -10.07
C PRO A 136 15.85 11.90 -11.19
N ASP A 137 16.35 11.99 -12.43
CA ASP A 137 15.52 12.12 -13.62
C ASP A 137 14.84 10.78 -13.98
N ASP A 138 13.91 10.84 -14.93
CA ASP A 138 13.08 9.68 -15.31
C ASP A 138 13.93 8.51 -15.84
N ASP A 139 15.03 8.79 -16.56
CA ASP A 139 15.94 7.77 -17.07
C ASP A 139 16.67 7.05 -15.92
N ALA A 140 17.20 7.80 -14.94
CA ALA A 140 17.83 7.21 -13.77
C ALA A 140 16.84 6.44 -12.89
N LEU A 141 15.61 6.94 -12.74
CA LEU A 141 14.54 6.25 -12.02
C LEU A 141 14.14 4.94 -12.72
N TRP A 142 14.08 4.96 -14.04
CA TRP A 142 13.81 3.79 -14.86
C TRP A 142 14.88 2.72 -14.69
N ASP A 143 16.16 3.08 -14.79
CA ASP A 143 17.29 2.16 -14.59
C ASP A 143 17.27 1.52 -13.19
N ILE A 144 16.95 2.32 -12.16
CA ILE A 144 16.79 1.82 -10.78
C ILE A 144 15.64 0.82 -10.71
N PHE A 145 14.48 1.17 -11.26
CA PHE A 145 13.29 0.33 -11.21
C PHE A 145 13.51 -1.00 -11.94
N GLU A 146 14.00 -0.97 -13.18
CA GLU A 146 14.20 -2.15 -14.02
C GLU A 146 15.18 -3.13 -13.37
N GLN A 147 16.35 -2.66 -12.96
CA GLN A 147 17.37 -3.53 -12.34
C GLN A 147 16.95 -4.01 -10.95
N GLY A 148 16.27 -3.18 -10.17
CA GLY A 148 15.73 -3.61 -8.88
C GLY A 148 14.61 -4.63 -9.00
N HIS A 149 13.73 -4.49 -10.01
CA HIS A 149 12.70 -5.48 -10.33
C HIS A 149 13.30 -6.84 -10.69
N GLN A 150 14.33 -6.85 -11.55
CA GLN A 150 15.06 -8.07 -11.89
C GLN A 150 15.69 -8.73 -10.65
N LEU A 151 16.32 -7.92 -9.78
CA LEU A 151 16.94 -8.40 -8.55
C LEU A 151 15.92 -9.03 -7.58
N LEU A 152 14.78 -8.38 -7.37
CA LEU A 152 13.70 -8.89 -6.52
C LEU A 152 13.09 -10.18 -7.09
N THR A 153 12.87 -10.22 -8.39
CA THR A 153 12.33 -11.41 -9.08
C THR A 153 13.30 -12.59 -8.99
N ALA A 154 14.60 -12.34 -9.22
CA ALA A 154 15.65 -13.35 -9.07
C ALA A 154 15.77 -13.89 -7.62
N ALA A 155 15.43 -13.06 -6.62
CA ALA A 155 15.37 -13.45 -5.21
C ALA A 155 14.05 -14.17 -4.83
N GLY A 156 13.14 -14.41 -5.77
CA GLY A 156 11.90 -15.16 -5.57
C GLY A 156 10.72 -14.35 -5.07
N TYR A 157 10.80 -13.01 -5.13
CA TYR A 157 9.65 -12.15 -4.86
C TYR A 157 8.83 -11.94 -6.13
N GLN A 158 7.51 -11.83 -5.97
CA GLN A 158 6.56 -11.53 -7.04
C GLN A 158 5.95 -10.15 -6.76
N GLN A 159 6.06 -9.26 -7.75
CA GLN A 159 5.29 -8.02 -7.72
C GLN A 159 3.82 -8.38 -7.89
N TYR A 160 2.99 -8.05 -6.90
CA TYR A 160 1.55 -8.32 -6.96
C TYR A 160 0.73 -7.03 -7.06
N GLU A 161 1.33 -5.90 -6.70
CA GLU A 161 0.80 -4.55 -6.88
C GLU A 161 1.91 -3.55 -7.19
N THR A 162 1.56 -2.32 -7.58
CA THR A 162 2.47 -1.23 -7.99
C THR A 162 3.76 -1.14 -7.16
N SER A 163 3.66 -1.20 -5.83
CA SER A 163 4.76 -0.95 -4.89
C SER A 163 5.10 -2.13 -3.98
N ALA A 164 4.40 -3.27 -4.08
CA ALA A 164 4.68 -4.41 -3.20
C ALA A 164 5.01 -5.70 -3.92
N TYR A 165 5.97 -6.37 -3.29
CA TYR A 165 6.60 -7.60 -3.67
C TYR A 165 6.42 -8.59 -2.52
N ALA A 166 6.02 -9.81 -2.81
CA ALA A 166 5.89 -10.84 -1.80
C ALA A 166 6.40 -12.17 -2.34
N LYS A 167 6.90 -13.01 -1.44
CA LYS A 167 7.02 -14.43 -1.75
C LYS A 167 5.62 -15.02 -1.93
N PRO A 168 5.47 -16.12 -2.70
CA PRO A 168 4.17 -16.76 -2.89
C PRO A 168 3.45 -16.99 -1.56
N SER A 169 2.17 -16.61 -1.48
CA SER A 169 1.29 -16.73 -0.30
C SER A 169 1.56 -15.75 0.87
N TYR A 170 2.45 -14.77 0.70
CA TYR A 170 2.74 -13.75 1.72
C TYR A 170 2.21 -12.35 1.39
N GLN A 171 1.34 -12.22 0.38
CA GLN A 171 0.67 -10.96 0.04
C GLN A 171 -0.10 -10.40 1.24
N CYS A 172 0.02 -9.09 1.46
CA CYS A 172 -0.65 -8.37 2.54
C CYS A 172 -2.17 -8.39 2.33
N GLN A 173 -2.91 -9.05 3.23
CA GLN A 173 -4.37 -9.16 3.10
C GLN A 173 -5.05 -7.79 3.27
N HIS A 174 -4.50 -6.92 4.13
CA HIS A 174 -4.96 -5.55 4.25
C HIS A 174 -4.88 -4.79 2.92
N ASN A 175 -3.72 -4.84 2.24
CA ASN A 175 -3.52 -4.17 0.95
C ASN A 175 -4.44 -4.78 -0.12
N LEU A 176 -4.56 -6.11 -0.18
CA LEU A 176 -5.45 -6.78 -1.12
C LEU A 176 -6.90 -6.36 -0.94
N ASN A 177 -7.41 -6.27 0.29
CA ASN A 177 -8.77 -5.78 0.54
C ASN A 177 -8.94 -4.34 0.00
N TYR A 178 -7.97 -3.46 0.30
CA TYR A 178 -8.03 -2.08 -0.14
C TYR A 178 -7.98 -1.95 -1.67
N TRP A 179 -7.08 -2.68 -2.34
CA TRP A 179 -6.91 -2.64 -3.79
C TRP A 179 -8.01 -3.38 -4.56
N ARG A 180 -8.60 -4.44 -4.00
CA ARG A 180 -9.82 -5.07 -4.55
C ARG A 180 -11.09 -4.27 -4.30
N PHE A 181 -10.94 -3.00 -3.89
CA PHE A 181 -12.05 -2.08 -3.61
C PHE A 181 -13.01 -2.59 -2.52
N GLY A 182 -12.49 -3.39 -1.60
CA GLY A 182 -13.21 -3.88 -0.43
C GLY A 182 -13.53 -2.79 0.59
N ASP A 183 -14.36 -3.14 1.56
CA ASP A 183 -14.80 -2.22 2.59
C ASP A 183 -13.88 -2.22 3.80
N TYR A 184 -13.86 -1.09 4.50
CA TYR A 184 -13.09 -0.91 5.72
C TYR A 184 -13.68 0.19 6.60
N ILE A 185 -13.61 -0.03 7.90
CA ILE A 185 -14.07 0.92 8.92
C ILE A 185 -12.86 1.65 9.50
N GLY A 186 -12.81 2.96 9.32
CA GLY A 186 -11.80 3.81 9.96
C GLY A 186 -12.15 4.07 11.43
N ILE A 187 -11.23 3.73 12.33
CA ILE A 187 -11.36 3.99 13.77
C ILE A 187 -10.13 4.76 14.26
N GLY A 188 -10.36 5.80 15.06
CA GLY A 188 -9.30 6.65 15.60
C GLY A 188 -9.19 7.99 14.88
N CYS A 189 -8.26 8.82 15.36
CA CYS A 189 -8.09 10.18 14.85
C CYS A 189 -7.62 10.15 13.39
N GLY A 190 -8.30 10.91 12.52
CA GLY A 190 -7.93 11.02 11.10
C GLY A 190 -8.16 9.77 10.25
N ALA A 191 -8.77 8.72 10.81
CA ALA A 191 -9.04 7.50 10.06
C ALA A 191 -10.11 7.73 8.98
N HIS A 192 -9.93 7.09 7.83
CA HIS A 192 -10.91 7.07 6.74
C HIS A 192 -11.65 5.73 6.71
N GLY A 193 -12.87 5.73 6.20
CA GLY A 193 -13.69 4.53 6.01
C GLY A 193 -14.36 4.52 4.64
N LYS A 194 -14.61 3.31 4.13
CA LYS A 194 -15.39 3.02 2.93
C LYS A 194 -16.33 1.85 3.24
N VAL A 195 -17.63 2.05 3.02
CA VAL A 195 -18.63 0.98 3.14
C VAL A 195 -19.53 1.00 1.91
N THR A 196 -19.63 -0.13 1.22
CA THR A 196 -20.54 -0.36 0.11
C THR A 196 -21.82 -1.00 0.62
N PHE A 197 -22.97 -0.48 0.21
CA PHE A 197 -24.30 -1.00 0.54
C PHE A 197 -24.85 -1.87 -0.61
N PRO A 198 -25.81 -2.78 -0.33
CA PRO A 198 -26.39 -3.67 -1.35
C PRO A 198 -27.09 -2.96 -2.51
N ASP A 199 -27.48 -1.69 -2.33
CA ASP A 199 -28.07 -0.83 -3.37
C ASP A 199 -27.02 -0.14 -4.25
N GLY A 200 -25.73 -0.47 -4.07
CA GLY A 200 -24.62 0.13 -4.80
C GLY A 200 -24.17 1.49 -4.26
N ARG A 201 -24.75 1.98 -3.16
CA ARG A 201 -24.29 3.21 -2.51
C ARG A 201 -22.95 2.97 -1.82
N ILE A 202 -22.02 3.91 -1.95
CA ILE A 202 -20.71 3.84 -1.29
C ILE A 202 -20.61 5.03 -0.35
N LEU A 203 -20.49 4.76 0.95
CA LEU A 203 -20.31 5.78 1.98
C LEU A 203 -18.84 5.93 2.33
N ARG A 204 -18.33 7.15 2.21
CA ARG A 204 -17.01 7.55 2.70
C ARG A 204 -17.16 8.28 4.03
N THR A 205 -16.33 7.93 5.00
CA THR A 205 -16.27 8.63 6.29
C THR A 205 -14.86 9.11 6.59
N THR A 206 -14.74 10.29 7.18
CA THR A 206 -13.48 10.82 7.73
C THR A 206 -13.68 11.08 9.21
N LYS A 207 -12.81 10.51 10.05
CA LYS A 207 -12.79 10.76 11.49
C LYS A 207 -12.03 12.04 11.78
N THR A 208 -12.44 12.72 12.85
CA THR A 208 -11.80 13.96 13.30
C THR A 208 -10.30 13.78 13.44
N ARG A 209 -9.53 14.59 12.70
CA ARG A 209 -8.07 14.48 12.63
C ARG A 209 -7.36 14.81 13.95
N HIS A 210 -7.81 15.86 14.66
CA HIS A 210 -7.09 16.35 15.84
C HIS A 210 -7.47 15.57 17.12
N PRO A 211 -6.51 15.00 17.88
CA PRO A 211 -6.80 14.20 19.07
C PRO A 211 -7.67 14.89 20.12
N ARG A 212 -7.46 16.19 20.35
CA ARG A 212 -8.30 17.00 21.25
C ARG A 212 -9.79 16.96 20.87
N GLY A 213 -10.11 17.06 19.58
CA GLY A 213 -11.50 17.00 19.11
C GLY A 213 -12.09 15.61 19.34
N PHE A 214 -11.31 14.58 19.01
CA PHE A 214 -11.69 13.18 19.19
C PHE A 214 -11.95 12.84 20.66
N MET A 215 -11.08 13.26 21.58
CA MET A 215 -11.25 13.04 23.03
C MET A 215 -12.47 13.76 23.64
N GLN A 216 -13.03 14.75 22.94
CA GLN A 216 -14.26 15.45 23.34
C GLN A 216 -15.53 14.76 22.80
N GLY A 217 -15.42 13.59 22.17
CA GLY A 217 -16.55 12.87 21.60
C GLY A 217 -16.90 13.27 20.15
N ARG A 218 -16.13 14.18 19.54
CA ARG A 218 -16.29 14.53 18.12
C ARG A 218 -15.50 13.52 17.29
N TYR A 219 -16.13 12.39 16.98
CA TYR A 219 -15.46 11.29 16.30
C TYR A 219 -15.56 11.37 14.77
N LEU A 220 -16.65 11.94 14.24
CA LEU A 220 -16.91 12.05 12.81
C LEU A 220 -16.71 13.49 12.35
N GLU A 221 -15.88 13.70 11.33
CA GLU A 221 -15.66 15.00 10.71
C GLU A 221 -16.53 15.18 9.47
N SER A 222 -16.56 14.17 8.60
CA SER A 222 -17.44 14.17 7.44
C SER A 222 -17.90 12.77 7.09
N GLN A 223 -19.07 12.71 6.46
CA GLN A 223 -19.57 11.53 5.76
C GLN A 223 -20.20 11.99 4.44
N ARG A 224 -19.97 11.25 3.37
CA ARG A 224 -20.56 11.54 2.05
C ARG A 224 -20.76 10.26 1.28
N ASP A 225 -21.81 10.22 0.47
CA ASP A 225 -21.96 9.19 -0.55
C ASP A 225 -21.03 9.54 -1.74
N VAL A 226 -20.48 8.52 -2.39
CA VAL A 226 -19.70 8.67 -3.63
C VAL A 226 -20.68 8.80 -4.79
N GLU A 227 -20.56 9.90 -5.53
CA GLU A 227 -21.40 10.19 -6.69
C GLU A 227 -21.18 9.17 -7.80
N ALA A 228 -22.22 8.87 -8.58
CA ALA A 228 -22.15 7.84 -9.63
C ALA A 228 -21.02 8.10 -10.64
N ALA A 229 -20.73 9.38 -10.95
CA ALA A 229 -19.66 9.78 -11.86
C ALA A 229 -18.25 9.49 -11.31
N ASP A 230 -18.08 9.50 -9.98
CA ASP A 230 -16.76 9.29 -9.34
C ASP A 230 -16.43 7.79 -9.16
N LYS A 231 -17.46 6.92 -9.15
CA LYS A 231 -17.29 5.49 -8.85
C LYS A 231 -16.37 4.76 -9.83
N PRO A 232 -16.42 4.99 -11.16
CA PRO A 232 -15.49 4.36 -12.10
C PRO A 232 -14.03 4.64 -11.75
N PHE A 233 -13.69 5.91 -11.58
CA PHE A 233 -12.33 6.30 -11.21
C PHE A 233 -11.92 5.70 -9.87
N GLU A 234 -12.74 5.83 -8.82
CA GLU A 234 -12.41 5.27 -7.50
C GLU A 234 -12.22 3.74 -7.56
N PHE A 235 -13.05 3.02 -8.33
CA PHE A 235 -12.94 1.57 -8.49
C PHE A 235 -11.63 1.20 -9.19
N PHE A 236 -11.35 1.78 -10.36
CA PHE A 236 -10.18 1.40 -11.16
C PHE A 236 -8.87 1.91 -10.58
N MET A 237 -8.87 3.08 -9.92
CA MET A 237 -7.70 3.59 -9.18
C MET A 237 -7.23 2.61 -8.11
N ASN A 238 -8.16 1.87 -7.51
CA ASN A 238 -7.83 0.80 -6.58
C ASN A 238 -7.52 -0.50 -7.33
N ARG A 239 -8.43 -0.94 -8.21
CA ARG A 239 -8.39 -2.28 -8.78
C ARG A 239 -7.23 -2.49 -9.74
N PHE A 240 -6.85 -1.48 -10.51
CA PHE A 240 -5.74 -1.57 -11.45
C PHE A 240 -4.36 -1.38 -10.83
N ARG A 241 -4.27 -1.20 -9.51
CA ARG A 241 -2.97 -1.30 -8.82
C ARG A 241 -2.49 -2.74 -8.67
N LEU A 242 -3.40 -3.71 -8.69
CA LEU A 242 -3.06 -5.13 -8.64
C LEU A 242 -2.74 -5.65 -10.04
N LEU A 243 -1.71 -6.50 -10.13
CA LEU A 243 -1.28 -7.11 -11.40
C LEU A 243 -2.05 -8.40 -11.75
N GLU A 244 -2.95 -8.84 -10.87
CA GLU A 244 -3.86 -9.94 -11.12
C GLU A 244 -5.08 -9.49 -11.95
N ALA A 245 -5.68 -10.44 -12.68
CA ALA A 245 -6.91 -10.23 -13.44
C ALA A 245 -8.01 -9.59 -12.58
N ALA A 246 -8.67 -8.56 -13.12
CA ALA A 246 -9.79 -7.83 -12.51
C ALA A 246 -11.13 -8.40 -13.03
N PRO A 247 -11.87 -9.18 -12.24
CA PRO A 247 -13.16 -9.74 -12.67
C PRO A 247 -14.17 -8.65 -13.00
N ARG A 248 -14.83 -8.77 -14.16
CA ARG A 248 -15.79 -7.77 -14.65
C ARG A 248 -16.98 -7.60 -13.71
N ALA A 249 -17.44 -8.71 -13.13
CA ALA A 249 -18.55 -8.73 -12.20
C ALA A 249 -18.30 -7.89 -10.93
N GLU A 250 -17.04 -7.68 -10.53
CA GLU A 250 -16.70 -6.85 -9.37
C GLU A 250 -17.10 -5.39 -9.58
N PHE A 251 -16.97 -4.87 -10.80
CA PHE A 251 -17.32 -3.48 -11.08
C PHE A 251 -18.79 -3.21 -10.75
N SER A 252 -19.70 -4.00 -11.31
CA SER A 252 -21.14 -3.84 -11.03
C SER A 252 -21.49 -4.18 -9.59
N ALA A 253 -20.87 -5.21 -9.00
CA ALA A 253 -21.12 -5.59 -7.61
C ALA A 253 -20.75 -4.50 -6.61
N TYR A 254 -19.62 -3.81 -6.82
CA TYR A 254 -19.14 -2.81 -5.86
C TYR A 254 -19.59 -1.38 -6.15
N THR A 255 -19.93 -1.04 -7.40
CA THR A 255 -20.33 0.32 -7.78
C THR A 255 -21.85 0.46 -7.97
N GLY A 256 -22.55 -0.64 -8.22
CA GLY A 256 -23.95 -0.66 -8.63
C GLY A 256 -24.19 -0.17 -10.07
N LEU A 257 -23.13 0.05 -10.85
CA LEU A 257 -23.22 0.57 -12.22
C LEU A 257 -23.15 -0.57 -13.26
N CYS A 258 -23.83 -0.38 -14.38
CA CYS A 258 -23.66 -1.25 -15.55
C CYS A 258 -22.30 -0.99 -16.20
N GLU A 259 -21.65 -2.02 -16.71
CA GLU A 259 -20.38 -1.88 -17.43
C GLU A 259 -20.50 -0.95 -18.66
N ASP A 260 -21.68 -0.83 -19.27
CA ASP A 260 -21.91 0.05 -20.43
C ASP A 260 -21.49 1.50 -20.16
N VAL A 261 -21.52 1.96 -18.90
CA VAL A 261 -21.14 3.34 -18.52
C VAL A 261 -19.63 3.60 -18.64
N ILE A 262 -18.81 2.55 -18.63
CA ILE A 262 -17.35 2.61 -18.74
C ILE A 262 -16.82 2.00 -20.04
N ARG A 263 -17.70 1.53 -20.92
CA ARG A 263 -17.32 0.83 -22.15
C ARG A 263 -16.44 1.70 -23.08
N PRO A 264 -16.74 2.98 -23.32
CA PRO A 264 -15.87 3.84 -24.13
C PRO A 264 -14.44 3.95 -23.58
N GLN A 265 -14.31 4.09 -22.25
CA GLN A 265 -13.02 4.19 -21.57
C GLN A 265 -12.23 2.87 -21.65
N LEU A 266 -12.92 1.73 -21.51
CA LEU A 266 -12.30 0.42 -21.65
C LEU A 266 -11.83 0.15 -23.09
N ASP A 267 -12.63 0.52 -24.09
CA ASP A 267 -12.27 0.36 -25.49
C ASP A 267 -11.03 1.20 -25.84
N GLU A 268 -10.96 2.43 -25.33
CA GLU A 268 -9.79 3.29 -25.46
C GLU A 268 -8.56 2.67 -24.77
N ALA A 269 -8.71 2.19 -23.53
CA ALA A 269 -7.63 1.54 -22.80
C ALA A 269 -7.09 0.28 -23.51
N ILE A 270 -7.97 -0.49 -24.17
CA ILE A 270 -7.59 -1.66 -24.97
C ILE A 270 -6.91 -1.22 -26.27
N ALA A 271 -7.42 -0.19 -26.94
CA ALA A 271 -6.83 0.35 -28.17
C ALA A 271 -5.41 0.90 -27.93
N GLN A 272 -5.17 1.53 -26.78
CA GLN A 272 -3.84 1.97 -26.33
C GLN A 272 -2.97 0.81 -25.81
N GLY A 273 -3.51 -0.41 -25.72
CA GLY A 273 -2.77 -1.60 -25.29
C GLY A 273 -2.50 -1.63 -23.78
N TYR A 274 -3.18 -0.82 -22.98
CA TYR A 274 -3.06 -0.84 -21.51
C TYR A 274 -3.73 -2.06 -20.88
N LEU A 275 -4.83 -2.52 -21.49
CA LEU A 275 -5.61 -3.65 -21.02
C LEU A 275 -5.78 -4.70 -22.12
N THR A 276 -5.96 -5.94 -21.69
CA THR A 276 -6.62 -6.98 -22.46
C THR A 276 -7.89 -7.40 -21.74
N GLU A 277 -8.86 -7.96 -22.47
CA GLU A 277 -10.10 -8.43 -21.88
C GLU A 277 -10.52 -9.80 -22.40
N CYS A 278 -11.30 -10.52 -21.59
CA CYS A 278 -12.08 -11.67 -22.00
C CYS A 278 -13.51 -11.53 -21.45
N ALA A 279 -14.31 -12.58 -21.58
CA ALA A 279 -15.69 -12.59 -21.08
C ALA A 279 -15.80 -12.34 -19.56
N ASP A 280 -14.77 -12.71 -18.78
CA ASP A 280 -14.86 -12.75 -17.33
C ASP A 280 -14.04 -11.66 -16.62
N TYR A 281 -12.95 -11.17 -17.23
CA TYR A 281 -12.03 -10.24 -16.57
C TYR A 281 -11.32 -9.28 -17.54
N TRP A 282 -10.81 -8.19 -16.98
CA TRP A 282 -9.77 -7.33 -17.58
C TRP A 282 -8.40 -7.69 -16.99
N GLN A 283 -7.36 -7.63 -17.82
CA GLN A 283 -5.99 -7.88 -17.39
C GLN A 283 -5.10 -6.72 -17.85
N ILE A 284 -4.40 -6.12 -16.90
CA ILE A 284 -3.39 -5.10 -17.19
C ILE A 284 -2.23 -5.75 -17.92
N THR A 285 -1.79 -5.10 -19.00
CA THR A 285 -0.59 -5.48 -19.74
C THR A 285 0.66 -4.90 -19.09
N GLU A 286 1.85 -5.37 -19.44
CA GLU A 286 3.08 -4.71 -19.02
C GLU A 286 3.11 -3.23 -19.45
N HIS A 287 2.54 -2.89 -20.61
CA HIS A 287 2.42 -1.50 -21.03
C HIS A 287 1.49 -0.70 -20.11
N GLY A 288 0.30 -1.21 -19.80
CA GLY A 288 -0.64 -0.55 -18.89
C GLY A 288 -0.10 -0.38 -17.47
N LYS A 289 0.71 -1.33 -17.00
CA LYS A 289 1.41 -1.24 -15.71
C LYS A 289 2.38 -0.06 -15.67
N LEU A 290 3.16 0.15 -16.73
CA LEU A 290 4.11 1.27 -16.82
C LEU A 290 3.41 2.62 -16.97
N PHE A 291 2.26 2.65 -17.65
CA PHE A 291 1.45 3.84 -17.89
C PHE A 291 0.16 3.86 -17.04
N LEU A 292 0.23 3.36 -15.80
CA LEU A 292 -0.94 3.19 -14.95
C LEU A 292 -1.69 4.52 -14.72
N ASN A 293 -0.98 5.64 -14.54
CA ASN A 293 -1.63 6.94 -14.35
C ASN A 293 -2.45 7.34 -15.59
N SER A 294 -1.88 7.20 -16.80
CA SER A 294 -2.57 7.47 -18.06
C SER A 294 -3.78 6.56 -18.27
N LEU A 295 -3.67 5.27 -17.91
CA LEU A 295 -4.80 4.35 -17.89
C LEU A 295 -5.92 4.84 -16.95
N LEU A 296 -5.57 5.29 -15.74
CA LEU A 296 -6.54 5.74 -14.75
C LEU A 296 -7.21 7.07 -15.12
N GLU A 297 -6.50 7.97 -15.78
CA GLU A 297 -7.02 9.25 -16.26
C GLU A 297 -8.21 9.08 -17.21
N LEU A 298 -8.27 7.98 -17.97
CA LEU A 298 -9.40 7.65 -18.84
C LEU A 298 -10.73 7.55 -18.08
N PHE A 299 -10.69 7.21 -16.78
CA PHE A 299 -11.88 7.00 -15.96
C PHE A 299 -12.25 8.20 -15.09
N LEU A 300 -11.48 9.30 -15.14
CA LEU A 300 -11.83 10.53 -14.43
C LEU A 300 -13.14 11.10 -14.99
N ALA A 301 -14.01 11.55 -14.10
CA ALA A 301 -15.16 12.36 -14.49
C ALA A 301 -14.68 13.70 -15.05
N GLU A 302 -15.36 14.18 -16.09
CA GLU A 302 -15.19 15.55 -16.61
C GLU A 302 -15.61 16.62 -15.58
#